data_AF-A0A255EM94-F1
#
_entry.id   AF-A0A255EM94-F1
#
_cell.length_a   1.000
_cell.length_b   1.000
_cell.length_c   1.000
_cell.angle_alpha   90.00
_cell.angle_beta   90.00
_cell.angle_gamma   90.00
#
_symmetry.space_group_name_H-M   'P 1'
#
loop_
_entity.id
_entity.type
_entity.pdbx_description
1 polymer ?
#
loop_
_entity_poly.entity_id
_entity_poly.type
_entity_poly.pdbx_seq_one_letter_code
_entity_poly.pdbx_strand_id
1 'polypeptide(L)'
;MYVDHLSLGNFRSYEALELGLEPGVNVFEGLNGQGKTNLVEAIEYAATLASHRVSSDVPLIRAGQDQAIIRARVRAGLEDDRSLTLELELNRGKANRARLNRSPVQRPRELLGLVRVVVFSPEDLAIVKGDPGQRRAFMDTVVITRWPRMAGVRSDFERVLKQRGTLLKSLSPRSHRRTPDPDADSTLAVWNDQLAHFGAEIIRARLDVMADLLPYATQAYADIAPTNNVVTSSYLGSVELPDPDLDRDGIAELLLAAMAQRRDEEVQRGVNLVGPHRDDVELKLGELPARGYASHGESWSLALSLKLGSFHLLRHDGIEPVLILDDVFAELDTTRRERLADGVRVGEQVLVTAAVPHDVPEALAGTSYAVRTGEVSRE
;
A
#
# COMPACT_ATOMS: atom_id res chain seq x y z
N MET A 1 13.06 13.64 -5.08
CA MET A 1 11.67 14.16 -5.05
C MET A 1 11.25 14.34 -3.60
N TYR A 2 10.52 15.41 -3.26
CA TYR A 2 10.04 15.61 -1.88
C TYR A 2 8.76 16.48 -1.83
N VAL A 3 7.99 16.37 -0.75
CA VAL A 3 6.83 17.25 -0.49
C VAL A 3 7.35 18.50 0.22
N ASP A 4 7.19 19.67 -0.38
CA ASP A 4 7.65 20.93 0.23
C ASP A 4 6.52 21.72 0.91
N HIS A 5 5.26 21.35 0.65
CA HIS A 5 4.10 22.00 1.24
C HIS A 5 2.90 21.07 1.32
N LEU A 6 2.23 21.07 2.47
CA LEU A 6 0.99 20.36 2.74
C LEU A 6 -0.09 21.36 3.19
N SER A 7 -1.26 21.28 2.56
CA SER A 7 -2.45 22.06 2.90
C SER A 7 -3.61 21.10 3.13
N LEU A 8 -4.30 21.26 4.25
CA LEU A 8 -5.44 20.43 4.63
C LEU A 8 -6.67 21.30 4.87
N GLY A 9 -7.84 20.79 4.50
CA GLY A 9 -9.13 21.36 4.85
C GLY A 9 -10.08 20.26 5.30
N ASN A 10 -10.61 20.35 6.51
CA ASN A 10 -11.53 19.35 7.08
C ASN A 10 -11.03 17.89 7.00
N PHE A 11 -9.72 17.67 7.05
CA PHE A 11 -9.11 16.34 7.03
C PHE A 11 -8.83 15.86 8.46
N ARG A 12 -9.40 14.73 8.85
CA ARG A 12 -9.25 14.13 10.19
C ARG A 12 -9.49 15.18 11.31
N SER A 13 -8.45 15.47 12.10
CA SER A 13 -8.49 16.43 13.20
C SER A 13 -8.23 17.88 12.78
N TYR A 14 -7.86 18.15 11.52
CA TYR A 14 -7.55 19.49 11.01
C TYR A 14 -8.77 20.13 10.34
N GLU A 15 -9.15 21.31 10.82
CA GLU A 15 -10.14 22.17 10.13
C GLU A 15 -9.48 22.88 8.94
N ALA A 16 -8.31 23.49 9.17
CA ALA A 16 -7.44 24.04 8.15
C ALA A 16 -5.99 23.86 8.58
N LEU A 17 -5.08 23.64 7.63
CA LEU A 17 -3.63 23.63 7.87
C LEU A 17 -2.91 24.13 6.63
N GLU A 18 -1.85 24.91 6.82
CA GLU A 18 -0.85 25.23 5.81
C GLU A 18 0.52 24.98 6.43
N LEU A 19 1.27 24.02 5.88
CA LEU A 19 2.50 23.52 6.46
C LEU A 19 3.58 23.42 5.39
N GLY A 20 4.65 24.21 5.55
CA GLY A 20 5.88 24.02 4.78
C GLY A 20 6.67 22.83 5.34
N LEU A 21 7.29 22.06 4.45
CA LEU A 21 8.12 20.91 4.78
C LEU A 21 9.50 21.07 4.14
N GLU A 22 10.53 20.58 4.83
CA GLU A 22 11.91 20.69 4.38
C GLU A 22 12.39 19.38 3.74
N PRO A 23 13.40 19.43 2.87
CA PRO A 23 14.25 18.27 2.61
C PRO A 23 14.86 17.70 3.89
N GLY A 24 15.27 16.44 3.84
CA GLY A 24 15.84 15.72 4.99
C GLY A 24 14.79 15.33 6.02
N VAL A 25 15.20 15.29 7.28
CA VAL A 25 14.34 14.80 8.36
C VAL A 25 13.42 15.90 8.88
N ASN A 26 12.13 15.61 8.97
CA ASN A 26 11.09 16.44 9.57
C ASN A 26 10.47 15.63 10.71
N VAL A 27 10.56 16.13 11.94
CA VAL A 27 10.05 15.45 13.13
C VAL A 27 8.81 16.18 13.65
N PHE A 28 7.68 15.48 13.69
CA PHE A 28 6.42 15.95 14.24
C PHE A 28 6.30 15.45 15.68
N GLU A 29 6.37 16.36 16.64
CA GLU A 29 6.39 16.06 18.06
C GLU A 29 5.11 16.54 18.74
N GLY A 30 4.52 15.71 19.59
CA GLY A 30 3.31 16.10 20.32
C GLY A 30 2.60 14.91 20.93
N LEU A 31 1.77 15.15 21.95
CA LEU A 31 1.07 14.09 22.66
C LEU A 31 0.21 13.21 21.74
N ASN A 32 -0.09 12.00 22.19
CA ASN A 32 -1.01 11.11 21.49
C ASN A 32 -2.37 11.76 21.27
N GLY A 33 -2.94 11.57 20.08
CA GLY A 33 -4.21 12.17 19.70
C GLY A 33 -4.15 13.63 19.20
N GLN A 34 -2.97 14.27 19.17
CA GLN A 34 -2.85 15.68 18.73
C GLN A 34 -2.91 15.87 17.20
N GLY A 35 -2.78 14.80 16.42
CA GLY A 35 -2.92 14.83 14.96
C GLY A 35 -1.65 14.53 14.15
N LYS A 36 -0.53 14.18 14.79
CA LYS A 36 0.74 13.84 14.11
C LYS A 36 0.55 12.83 12.97
N THR A 37 -0.04 11.69 13.29
CA THR A 37 -0.38 10.64 12.32
C THR A 37 -1.26 11.15 11.18
N ASN A 38 -2.17 12.09 11.44
CA ASN A 38 -3.04 12.63 10.39
C ASN A 38 -2.24 13.46 9.35
N LEU A 39 -1.11 14.07 9.73
CA LEU A 39 -0.24 14.79 8.80
C LEU A 39 0.39 13.84 7.79
N VAL A 40 1.04 12.79 8.30
CA VAL A 40 1.74 11.81 7.46
C VAL A 40 0.76 10.92 6.69
N GLU A 41 -0.39 10.61 7.27
CA GLU A 41 -1.50 9.92 6.58
C GLU A 41 -2.05 10.74 5.41
N ALA A 42 -2.08 12.07 5.49
CA ALA A 42 -2.51 12.89 4.35
C ALA A 42 -1.52 12.81 3.18
N ILE A 43 -0.21 12.77 3.47
CA ILE A 43 0.84 12.61 2.46
C ILE A 43 0.83 11.21 1.88
N GLU A 44 0.65 10.17 2.71
CA GLU A 44 0.42 8.81 2.25
C GLU A 44 -0.79 8.76 1.31
N TYR A 45 -1.92 9.32 1.71
CA TYR A 45 -3.14 9.27 0.91
C TYR A 45 -2.97 10.01 -0.42
N ALA A 46 -2.24 11.13 -0.44
CA ALA A 46 -1.88 11.81 -1.68
C ALA A 46 -1.02 10.93 -2.63
N ALA A 47 -0.23 10.02 -2.07
CA ALA A 47 0.65 9.12 -2.80
C ALA A 47 -0.03 7.83 -3.27
N THR A 48 -0.92 7.28 -2.46
CA THR A 48 -1.44 5.91 -2.61
C THR A 48 -2.95 5.84 -2.83
N LEU A 49 -3.68 6.92 -2.54
CA LEU A 49 -5.15 6.96 -2.44
C LEU A 49 -5.70 5.96 -1.42
N ALA A 50 -4.88 5.57 -0.44
CA ALA A 50 -5.22 4.65 0.62
C ALA A 50 -4.67 5.19 1.95
N SER A 51 -5.19 4.66 3.04
CA SER A 51 -4.74 4.93 4.40
C SER A 51 -4.26 3.63 5.02
N HIS A 52 -3.13 3.65 5.72
CA HIS A 52 -2.66 2.52 6.52
C HIS A 52 -3.58 2.21 7.71
N ARG A 53 -4.46 3.13 8.12
CA ARG A 53 -5.29 3.03 9.34
C ARG A 53 -6.72 2.62 9.08
N VAL A 54 -7.28 3.00 7.93
CA VAL A 54 -8.71 2.79 7.61
C VAL A 54 -8.91 2.31 6.19
N SER A 55 -9.89 1.44 5.99
CA SER A 55 -10.22 0.84 4.71
C SER A 55 -11.20 1.65 3.84
N SER A 56 -11.61 2.84 4.30
CA SER A 56 -12.54 3.72 3.57
C SER A 56 -12.19 5.19 3.81
N ASP A 57 -12.68 6.05 2.93
CA ASP A 57 -12.36 7.49 2.97
C ASP A 57 -13.20 8.27 3.99
N VAL A 58 -14.38 7.77 4.37
CA VAL A 58 -15.29 8.52 5.26
C VAL A 58 -14.64 8.88 6.61
N PRO A 59 -13.88 8.00 7.28
CA PRO A 59 -13.13 8.35 8.49
C PRO A 59 -12.03 9.39 8.30
N LEU A 60 -11.59 9.65 7.05
CA LEU A 60 -10.59 10.68 6.73
C LEU A 60 -11.21 12.08 6.72
N ILE A 61 -12.54 12.17 6.57
CA ILE A 61 -13.28 13.43 6.60
C ILE A 61 -13.55 13.81 8.06
N ARG A 62 -13.25 15.07 8.42
CA ARG A 62 -13.51 15.62 9.76
C ARG A 62 -14.96 15.39 10.18
N ALA A 63 -15.17 15.05 11.45
CA ALA A 63 -16.49 14.79 12.00
C ALA A 63 -17.44 15.98 11.76
N GLY A 64 -18.67 15.69 11.33
CA GLY A 64 -19.67 16.70 10.99
C GLY A 64 -19.49 17.37 9.61
N GLN A 65 -18.45 17.01 8.87
CA GLN A 65 -18.20 17.56 7.52
C GLN A 65 -18.57 16.56 6.43
N ASP A 66 -18.93 17.10 5.26
CA ASP A 66 -19.28 16.34 4.06
C ASP A 66 -18.12 16.15 3.10
N GLN A 67 -17.05 16.93 3.24
CA GLN A 67 -15.87 16.88 2.37
C GLN A 67 -14.59 17.22 3.12
N ALA A 68 -13.47 16.72 2.60
CA ALA A 68 -12.12 17.06 3.03
C ALA A 68 -11.23 17.34 1.82
N ILE A 69 -10.22 18.19 2.00
CA ILE A 69 -9.24 18.55 0.98
C ILE A 69 -7.85 18.20 1.49
N ILE A 70 -7.08 17.52 0.66
CA ILE A 70 -5.64 17.33 0.82
C ILE A 70 -4.98 17.97 -0.39
N ARG A 71 -4.04 18.88 -0.17
CA ARG A 71 -3.22 19.46 -1.23
C ARG A 71 -1.74 19.31 -0.86
N ALA A 72 -0.98 18.67 -1.73
CA ALA A 72 0.45 18.47 -1.56
C ALA A 72 1.19 19.08 -2.75
N ARG A 73 2.19 19.94 -2.47
CA ARG A 73 3.13 20.41 -3.49
C ARG A 73 4.40 19.57 -3.41
N VAL A 74 4.78 19.02 -4.56
CA VAL A 74 5.86 18.05 -4.70
C VAL A 74 6.92 18.63 -5.62
N ARG A 75 8.17 18.67 -5.16
CA ARG A 75 9.35 19.10 -5.92
C ARG A 75 9.99 17.89 -6.58
N ALA A 76 10.43 18.04 -7.83
CA ALA A 76 11.01 16.95 -8.62
C ALA A 76 12.30 16.38 -7.98
N GLY A 77 13.12 17.24 -7.38
CA GLY A 77 14.35 16.85 -6.68
C GLY A 77 14.95 18.02 -5.92
N LEU A 78 16.07 17.77 -5.21
CA LEU A 78 16.78 18.81 -4.45
C LEU A 78 17.40 19.88 -5.36
N GLU A 79 17.80 19.49 -6.57
CA GLU A 79 18.42 20.36 -7.58
C GLU A 79 17.47 20.70 -8.73
N ASP A 80 16.17 20.40 -8.59
CA ASP A 80 15.15 20.63 -9.62
C ASP A 80 13.94 21.38 -9.04
N ASP A 81 13.86 22.67 -9.38
CA ASP A 81 12.82 23.59 -8.90
C ASP A 81 11.43 23.32 -9.48
N ARG A 82 11.29 22.40 -10.45
CA ARG A 82 9.97 22.02 -10.97
C ARG A 82 9.14 21.43 -9.85
N SER A 83 7.89 21.89 -9.77
CA SER A 83 6.93 21.38 -8.80
C SER A 83 5.59 21.06 -9.42
N LEU A 84 4.90 20.10 -8.81
CA LEU A 84 3.53 19.72 -9.11
C LEU A 84 2.68 19.92 -7.86
N THR A 85 1.46 20.38 -8.02
CA THR A 85 0.47 20.44 -6.95
C THR A 85 -0.59 19.38 -7.18
N LEU A 86 -0.63 18.40 -6.29
CA LEU A 86 -1.68 17.40 -6.19
C LEU A 86 -2.77 17.95 -5.28
N GLU A 87 -4.03 17.85 -5.69
CA GLU A 87 -5.18 18.20 -4.87
C GLU A 87 -6.20 17.06 -4.92
N LEU A 88 -6.61 16.57 -3.76
CA LEU A 88 -7.62 15.54 -3.58
C LEU A 88 -8.77 16.11 -2.76
N GLU A 89 -9.99 15.90 -3.26
CA GLU A 89 -11.24 16.26 -2.60
C GLU A 89 -11.98 14.96 -2.26
N LEU A 90 -11.96 14.59 -0.98
CA LEU A 90 -12.66 13.44 -0.45
C LEU A 90 -14.11 13.83 -0.19
N ASN A 91 -15.05 13.03 -0.68
CA ASN A 91 -16.47 13.35 -0.61
C ASN A 91 -17.26 12.25 0.12
N ARG A 92 -18.05 12.64 1.13
CA ARG A 92 -18.92 11.71 1.85
C ARG A 92 -20.02 11.20 0.93
N GLY A 93 -20.02 9.89 0.67
CA GLY A 93 -21.07 9.23 -0.13
C GLY A 93 -21.08 9.59 -1.62
N LYS A 94 -20.07 10.29 -2.13
CA LYS A 94 -19.88 10.59 -3.56
C LYS A 94 -18.46 10.19 -3.99
N ALA A 95 -18.22 10.17 -5.29
CA ALA A 95 -16.89 9.90 -5.81
C ALA A 95 -15.92 11.03 -5.45
N ASN A 96 -14.70 10.67 -5.07
CA ASN A 96 -13.62 11.64 -4.84
C ASN A 96 -13.21 12.32 -6.15
N ARG A 97 -12.69 13.53 -6.03
CA ARG A 97 -12.17 14.32 -7.15
C ARG A 97 -10.71 14.61 -6.94
N ALA A 98 -10.02 14.86 -8.04
CA ALA A 98 -8.61 15.17 -8.02
C ALA A 98 -8.28 16.27 -9.03
N ARG A 99 -7.24 17.04 -8.73
CA ARG A 99 -6.66 18.03 -9.64
C ARG A 99 -5.13 17.93 -9.63
N LEU A 100 -4.54 18.19 -10.78
CA LEU A 100 -3.10 18.36 -10.96
C LEU A 100 -2.85 19.80 -11.42
N ASN A 101 -2.06 20.56 -10.68
CA ASN A 101 -1.79 21.98 -10.96
C ASN A 101 -3.08 22.80 -11.15
N ARG A 102 -4.09 22.53 -10.30
CA ARG A 102 -5.45 23.12 -10.34
C ARG A 102 -6.32 22.67 -11.52
N SER A 103 -5.79 21.89 -12.46
CA SER A 103 -6.58 21.30 -13.55
C SER A 103 -7.21 19.98 -13.11
N PRO A 104 -8.52 19.76 -13.32
CA PRO A 104 -9.16 18.49 -12.97
C PRO A 104 -8.59 17.33 -13.79
N VAL A 105 -8.38 16.19 -13.14
CA VAL A 105 -8.05 14.91 -13.80
C VAL A 105 -9.30 14.05 -13.92
N GLN A 106 -9.34 13.11 -14.87
CA GLN A 106 -10.54 12.29 -15.09
C GLN A 106 -10.76 11.28 -13.96
N ARG A 107 -9.67 10.72 -13.43
CA ARG A 107 -9.70 9.75 -12.33
C ARG A 107 -8.64 10.10 -11.28
N PRO A 108 -8.96 10.05 -9.97
CA PRO A 108 -7.98 10.31 -8.92
C PRO A 108 -6.68 9.50 -9.03
N ARG A 109 -6.78 8.27 -9.54
CA ARG A 109 -5.62 7.39 -9.78
C ARG A 109 -4.56 7.95 -10.73
N GLU A 110 -4.87 8.98 -11.51
CA GLU A 110 -3.88 9.68 -12.34
C GLU A 110 -2.83 10.44 -11.52
N LEU A 111 -3.10 10.69 -10.22
CA LEU A 111 -2.10 11.26 -9.30
C LEU A 111 -1.09 10.23 -8.79
N LEU A 112 -1.43 8.92 -8.84
CA LEU A 112 -0.52 7.85 -8.46
C LEU A 112 0.68 7.88 -9.39
N GLY A 113 1.87 8.10 -8.86
CA GLY A 113 2.96 8.50 -9.74
C GLY A 113 3.81 9.60 -9.18
N LEU A 114 3.10 10.65 -8.80
CA LEU A 114 3.64 11.99 -8.72
C LEU A 114 4.28 12.28 -7.37
N VAL A 115 3.89 11.54 -6.35
CA VAL A 115 4.65 11.38 -5.11
C VAL A 115 4.75 9.90 -4.79
N ARG A 116 5.91 9.50 -4.27
CA ARG A 116 6.25 8.12 -3.92
C ARG A 116 6.52 8.08 -2.44
N VAL A 117 5.90 7.13 -1.74
CA VAL A 117 6.07 7.02 -0.29
C VAL A 117 6.34 5.58 0.11
N VAL A 118 7.10 5.42 1.20
CA VAL A 118 7.15 4.18 1.98
C VAL A 118 6.83 4.54 3.43
N VAL A 119 5.74 4.00 3.95
CA VAL A 119 5.21 4.28 5.29
C VAL A 119 5.57 3.16 6.22
N PHE A 120 6.27 3.43 7.31
CA PHE A 120 6.48 2.50 8.42
C PHE A 120 5.46 2.84 9.51
N SER A 121 4.66 1.87 9.92
CA SER A 121 3.66 2.06 10.99
C SER A 121 3.47 0.80 11.84
N PRO A 122 2.91 0.90 13.05
CA PRO A 122 2.60 -0.25 13.90
C PRO A 122 1.73 -1.33 13.23
N GLU A 123 0.89 -0.93 12.28
CA GLU A 123 0.03 -1.82 11.51
C GLU A 123 0.81 -2.77 10.58
N ASP A 124 2.07 -2.46 10.23
CA ASP A 124 2.90 -3.30 9.36
C ASP A 124 3.16 -4.70 9.94
N LEU A 125 3.03 -4.90 11.25
CA LEU A 125 3.10 -6.23 11.87
C LEU A 125 2.04 -7.19 11.28
N ALA A 126 0.93 -6.66 10.76
CA ALA A 126 -0.11 -7.42 10.10
C ALA A 126 0.35 -8.05 8.77
N ILE A 127 1.40 -7.53 8.13
CA ILE A 127 2.02 -8.16 6.96
C ILE A 127 2.52 -9.57 7.32
N VAL A 128 3.14 -9.71 8.49
CA VAL A 128 3.72 -10.99 8.94
C VAL A 128 2.68 -11.87 9.64
N LYS A 129 1.95 -11.32 10.61
CA LYS A 129 1.05 -12.11 11.48
C LYS A 129 -0.39 -12.21 10.96
N GLY A 130 -0.78 -11.28 10.10
CA GLY A 130 -2.14 -11.15 9.63
C GLY A 130 -2.53 -12.18 8.56
N ASP A 131 -3.71 -11.96 8.02
CA ASP A 131 -4.30 -12.82 6.99
C ASP A 131 -3.72 -12.52 5.60
N PRO A 132 -3.92 -13.43 4.63
CA PRO A 132 -3.44 -13.26 3.25
C PRO A 132 -3.78 -11.91 2.61
N GLY A 133 -4.92 -11.31 3.02
CA GLY A 133 -5.32 -9.99 2.56
C GLY A 133 -4.31 -8.88 2.88
N GLN A 134 -3.64 -8.95 4.03
CA GLN A 134 -2.63 -7.96 4.44
C GLN A 134 -1.37 -8.05 3.58
N ARG A 135 -0.92 -9.29 3.30
CA ARG A 135 0.23 -9.52 2.41
C ARG A 135 -0.06 -9.14 0.97
N ARG A 136 -1.25 -9.46 0.45
CA ARG A 136 -1.69 -8.99 -0.86
C ARG A 136 -1.74 -7.46 -0.92
N ALA A 137 -2.29 -6.80 0.10
CA ALA A 137 -2.33 -5.34 0.16
C ALA A 137 -0.92 -4.72 0.15
N PHE A 138 0.01 -5.27 0.94
CA PHE A 138 1.42 -4.87 0.91
C PHE A 138 2.02 -5.03 -0.49
N MET A 139 1.91 -6.22 -1.09
CA MET A 139 2.44 -6.47 -2.43
C MET A 139 1.83 -5.55 -3.48
N ASP A 140 0.51 -5.34 -3.44
CA ASP A 140 -0.19 -4.45 -4.38
C ASP A 140 0.28 -2.99 -4.20
N THR A 141 0.54 -2.54 -2.97
CA THR A 141 1.11 -1.22 -2.69
C THR A 141 2.51 -1.10 -3.29
N VAL A 142 3.40 -2.07 -3.09
CA VAL A 142 4.76 -2.03 -3.68
C VAL A 142 4.69 -2.05 -5.20
N VAL A 143 3.85 -2.91 -5.79
CA VAL A 143 3.62 -2.99 -7.24
C VAL A 143 3.12 -1.66 -7.80
N ILE A 144 2.14 -1.01 -7.17
CA ILE A 144 1.58 0.26 -7.67
C ILE A 144 2.55 1.42 -7.46
N THR A 145 3.29 1.45 -6.35
CA THR A 145 4.32 2.46 -6.11
C THR A 145 5.43 2.35 -7.14
N ARG A 146 5.86 1.13 -7.49
CA ARG A 146 6.85 0.89 -8.55
C ARG A 146 6.29 1.18 -9.95
N TRP A 147 5.08 0.70 -10.23
CA TRP A 147 4.42 0.80 -11.54
C TRP A 147 2.96 1.30 -11.43
N PRO A 148 2.73 2.63 -11.44
CA PRO A 148 1.39 3.20 -11.24
C PRO A 148 0.31 2.71 -12.19
N ARG A 149 0.69 2.30 -13.41
CA ARG A 149 -0.26 1.72 -14.38
C ARG A 149 -1.03 0.52 -13.80
N MET A 150 -0.43 -0.21 -12.86
CA MET A 150 -1.03 -1.39 -12.23
C MET A 150 -2.25 -1.05 -11.38
N ALA A 151 -2.41 0.20 -10.92
CA ALA A 151 -3.66 0.64 -10.30
C ALA A 151 -4.84 0.57 -11.27
N GLY A 152 -4.59 0.80 -12.57
CA GLY A 152 -5.57 0.61 -13.63
C GLY A 152 -5.99 -0.85 -13.76
N VAL A 153 -5.00 -1.74 -13.93
CA VAL A 153 -5.20 -3.19 -14.04
C VAL A 153 -5.95 -3.74 -12.83
N ARG A 154 -5.55 -3.37 -11.61
CA ARG A 154 -6.23 -3.80 -10.38
C ARG A 154 -7.67 -3.35 -10.33
N SER A 155 -7.95 -2.09 -10.68
CA SER A 155 -9.31 -1.56 -10.70
C SER A 155 -10.20 -2.27 -11.73
N ASP A 156 -9.65 -2.59 -12.91
CA ASP A 156 -10.38 -3.35 -13.93
C ASP A 156 -10.59 -4.80 -13.53
N PHE A 157 -9.60 -5.44 -12.91
CA PHE A 157 -9.73 -6.77 -12.30
C PHE A 157 -10.85 -6.80 -11.25
N GLU A 158 -10.85 -5.87 -10.28
CA GLU A 158 -11.87 -5.80 -9.22
C GLU A 158 -13.29 -5.58 -9.80
N ARG A 159 -13.40 -4.76 -10.85
CA ARG A 159 -14.66 -4.54 -11.57
C ARG A 159 -15.15 -5.82 -12.24
N VAL A 160 -14.30 -6.51 -12.99
CA VAL A 160 -14.64 -7.77 -13.66
C VAL A 160 -14.98 -8.85 -12.63
N LEU A 161 -14.18 -8.96 -11.56
CA LEU A 161 -14.40 -9.89 -10.45
C LEU A 161 -15.79 -9.70 -9.82
N LYS A 162 -16.20 -8.44 -9.61
CA LYS A 162 -17.53 -8.11 -9.08
C LYS A 162 -18.65 -8.47 -10.07
N GLN A 163 -18.51 -8.14 -11.35
CA GLN A 163 -19.51 -8.44 -12.37
C GLN A 163 -19.70 -9.96 -12.55
N ARG A 164 -18.58 -10.69 -12.67
CA ARG A 164 -18.57 -12.15 -12.70
C ARG A 164 -19.20 -12.76 -11.46
N GLY A 165 -18.84 -12.26 -10.27
CA GLY A 165 -19.41 -12.72 -9.01
C GLY A 165 -20.94 -12.52 -8.93
N THR A 166 -21.46 -11.40 -9.42
CA THR A 166 -22.91 -11.16 -9.52
C THR A 166 -23.58 -12.16 -10.47
N LEU A 167 -22.97 -12.43 -11.63
CA LEU A 167 -23.48 -13.42 -12.58
C LEU A 167 -23.51 -14.83 -11.95
N LEU A 168 -22.42 -15.26 -11.30
CA LEU A 168 -22.35 -16.55 -10.60
C LEU A 168 -23.45 -16.68 -9.54
N LYS A 169 -23.67 -15.64 -8.72
CA LYS A 169 -24.78 -15.63 -7.74
C LYS A 169 -26.14 -15.82 -8.41
N SER A 170 -26.32 -15.22 -9.58
CA SER A 170 -27.59 -15.31 -10.31
C SER A 170 -27.83 -16.69 -10.92
N LEU A 171 -26.75 -17.42 -11.25
CA LEU A 171 -26.76 -18.79 -11.78
C LEU A 171 -26.81 -19.86 -10.67
N SER A 172 -26.51 -19.49 -9.42
CA SER A 172 -26.54 -20.41 -8.29
C SER A 172 -27.93 -21.02 -8.11
N PRO A 173 -28.06 -22.31 -7.76
CA PRO A 173 -29.35 -22.95 -7.47
C PRO A 173 -30.15 -22.29 -6.33
N ARG A 174 -29.47 -21.50 -5.49
CA ARG A 174 -30.10 -20.72 -4.40
C ARG A 174 -30.71 -19.40 -4.87
N SER A 175 -30.49 -19.02 -6.12
CA SER A 175 -31.05 -17.81 -6.75
C SER A 175 -32.55 -17.97 -6.97
N HIS A 176 -33.35 -17.00 -6.53
CA HIS A 176 -34.79 -16.96 -6.77
C HIS A 176 -35.17 -16.52 -8.21
N ARG A 177 -34.20 -16.43 -9.14
CA ARG A 177 -34.51 -16.09 -10.54
C ARG A 177 -35.34 -17.20 -11.18
N ARG A 178 -36.53 -16.82 -11.66
CA ARG A 178 -37.51 -17.71 -12.29
C ARG A 178 -37.16 -18.13 -13.72
N THR A 179 -36.29 -17.39 -14.39
CA THR A 179 -35.93 -17.61 -15.80
C THR A 179 -34.41 -17.69 -15.95
N PRO A 180 -33.85 -18.79 -16.48
CA PRO A 180 -32.45 -18.86 -16.89
C PRO A 180 -32.17 -17.81 -17.97
N ASP A 181 -31.06 -17.09 -17.84
CA ASP A 181 -30.58 -16.20 -18.88
C ASP A 181 -29.91 -17.04 -20.00
N PRO A 182 -30.45 -17.06 -21.23
CA PRO A 182 -29.94 -17.90 -22.30
C PRO A 182 -28.51 -17.53 -22.72
N ASP A 183 -28.07 -16.29 -22.46
CA ASP A 183 -26.74 -15.79 -22.80
C ASP A 183 -25.77 -15.84 -21.60
N ALA A 184 -26.16 -16.50 -20.50
CA ALA A 184 -25.34 -16.54 -19.29
C ALA A 184 -23.97 -17.18 -19.51
N ASP A 185 -23.90 -18.26 -20.28
CA ASP A 185 -22.64 -19.00 -20.50
C ASP A 185 -21.67 -18.22 -21.39
N SER A 186 -22.16 -17.59 -22.46
CA SER A 186 -21.33 -16.72 -23.30
C SER A 186 -20.86 -15.49 -22.53
N THR A 187 -21.74 -14.89 -21.72
CA THR A 187 -21.38 -13.77 -20.84
C THR A 187 -20.34 -14.18 -19.79
N LEU A 188 -20.48 -15.37 -19.20
CA LEU A 188 -19.52 -15.90 -18.23
C LEU A 188 -18.16 -16.16 -18.89
N ALA A 189 -18.12 -16.67 -20.13
CA ALA A 189 -16.89 -16.87 -20.87
C ALA A 189 -16.14 -15.54 -21.12
N VAL A 190 -16.85 -14.49 -21.53
CA VAL A 190 -16.26 -13.14 -21.70
C VAL A 190 -15.68 -12.63 -20.39
N TRP A 191 -16.36 -12.84 -19.26
CA TRP A 191 -15.82 -12.45 -17.95
C TRP A 191 -14.65 -13.32 -17.50
N ASN A 192 -14.62 -14.61 -17.85
CA ASN A 192 -13.48 -15.48 -17.57
C ASN A 192 -12.24 -14.97 -18.32
N ASP A 193 -12.34 -14.67 -19.62
CA ASP A 193 -11.23 -14.17 -20.42
C ASP A 193 -10.66 -12.87 -19.86
N GLN A 194 -11.53 -11.91 -19.54
CA GLN A 194 -11.10 -10.65 -18.93
C GLN A 194 -10.49 -10.83 -17.55
N LEU A 195 -11.07 -11.71 -16.71
CA LEU A 195 -10.56 -11.95 -15.36
C LEU A 195 -9.20 -12.64 -15.41
N ALA A 196 -9.02 -13.60 -16.31
CA ALA A 196 -7.75 -14.28 -16.52
C ALA A 196 -6.67 -13.33 -17.01
N HIS A 197 -6.98 -12.48 -18.00
CA HIS A 197 -6.04 -11.51 -18.54
C HIS A 197 -5.54 -10.51 -17.49
N PHE A 198 -6.46 -9.83 -16.78
CA PHE A 198 -6.06 -8.91 -15.71
C PHE A 198 -5.45 -9.64 -14.51
N GLY A 199 -5.91 -10.85 -14.22
CA GLY A 199 -5.39 -11.69 -13.15
C GLY A 199 -3.93 -12.07 -13.39
N ALA A 200 -3.58 -12.43 -14.63
CA ALA A 200 -2.22 -12.76 -15.04
C ALA A 200 -1.27 -11.56 -14.93
N GLU A 201 -1.70 -10.37 -15.34
CA GLU A 201 -0.92 -9.13 -15.15
C GLU A 201 -0.61 -8.87 -13.66
N ILE A 202 -1.57 -9.09 -12.77
CA ILE A 202 -1.37 -8.91 -11.32
C ILE A 202 -0.41 -9.97 -10.77
N ILE A 203 -0.62 -11.25 -11.10
CA ILE A 203 0.24 -12.35 -10.62
C ILE A 203 1.68 -12.11 -11.08
N ARG A 204 1.89 -11.82 -12.37
CA ARG A 204 3.23 -11.55 -12.92
C ARG A 204 3.90 -10.39 -12.21
N ALA A 205 3.20 -9.26 -12.05
CA ALA A 205 3.75 -8.10 -11.36
C ALA A 205 4.12 -8.39 -9.89
N ARG A 206 3.31 -9.20 -9.18
CA ARG A 206 3.61 -9.62 -7.81
C ARG A 206 4.82 -10.53 -7.73
N LEU A 207 4.96 -11.49 -8.65
CA LEU A 207 6.12 -12.38 -8.72
C LEU A 207 7.40 -11.57 -9.00
N ASP A 208 7.36 -10.65 -9.96
CA ASP A 208 8.51 -9.81 -10.33
C ASP A 208 8.94 -8.91 -9.15
N VAL A 209 7.97 -8.24 -8.50
CA VAL A 209 8.27 -7.44 -7.31
C VAL A 209 8.79 -8.29 -6.17
N MET A 210 8.26 -9.49 -5.95
CA MET A 210 8.73 -10.38 -4.88
C MET A 210 10.17 -10.81 -5.12
N ALA A 211 10.50 -11.23 -6.34
CA ALA A 211 11.85 -11.65 -6.73
C ALA A 211 12.86 -10.50 -6.53
N ASP A 212 12.50 -9.28 -6.94
CA ASP A 212 13.38 -8.13 -6.82
C ASP A 212 13.47 -7.58 -5.38
N LEU A 213 12.39 -7.69 -4.59
CA LEU A 213 12.33 -7.19 -3.22
C LEU A 213 13.13 -8.05 -2.23
N LEU A 214 13.08 -9.38 -2.39
CA LEU A 214 13.64 -10.32 -1.41
C LEU A 214 15.12 -10.10 -1.08
N PRO A 215 16.03 -9.84 -2.04
CA PRO A 215 17.43 -9.54 -1.74
C PRO A 215 17.58 -8.33 -0.81
N TYR A 216 16.86 -7.24 -1.08
CA TYR A 216 16.90 -6.04 -0.24
C TYR A 216 16.26 -6.28 1.12
N ALA A 217 15.14 -7.01 1.19
CA ALA A 217 14.49 -7.35 2.45
C ALA A 217 15.36 -8.28 3.31
N THR A 218 16.12 -9.20 2.70
CA THR A 218 17.04 -10.08 3.40
C THR A 218 18.22 -9.30 3.99
N GLN A 219 18.81 -8.39 3.21
CA GLN A 219 19.87 -7.52 3.69
C GLN A 219 19.38 -6.61 4.82
N ALA A 220 18.22 -5.96 4.64
CA ALA A 220 17.59 -5.14 5.67
C ALA A 220 17.32 -5.93 6.96
N TYR A 221 16.94 -7.20 6.86
CA TYR A 221 16.76 -8.07 8.03
C TYR A 221 18.07 -8.34 8.75
N ALA A 222 19.14 -8.62 8.02
CA ALA A 222 20.48 -8.78 8.59
C ALA A 222 20.94 -7.52 9.34
N ASP A 223 20.61 -6.35 8.80
CA ASP A 223 21.00 -5.05 9.36
C ASP A 223 20.18 -4.70 10.61
N ILE A 224 18.88 -5.02 10.63
CA ILE A 224 17.95 -4.66 11.72
C ILE A 224 17.94 -5.72 12.83
N ALA A 225 17.89 -7.01 12.49
CA ALA A 225 17.68 -8.08 13.45
C ALA A 225 18.97 -8.45 14.21
N PRO A 226 18.87 -8.84 15.49
CA PRO A 226 20.03 -9.31 16.25
C PRO A 226 20.53 -10.68 15.77
N THR A 227 19.66 -11.47 15.13
CA THR A 227 19.96 -12.79 14.56
C THR A 227 19.89 -12.73 13.04
N ASN A 228 20.87 -13.33 12.37
CA ASN A 228 20.96 -13.28 10.91
C ASN A 228 20.22 -14.47 10.28
N ASN A 229 18.89 -14.44 10.33
CA ASN A 229 18.05 -15.41 9.63
C ASN A 229 17.87 -15.00 8.17
N VAL A 230 17.81 -15.98 7.28
CA VAL A 230 17.51 -15.73 5.86
C VAL A 230 16.01 -15.53 5.71
N VAL A 231 15.62 -14.42 5.08
CA VAL A 231 14.23 -14.17 4.69
C VAL A 231 13.98 -14.85 3.35
N THR A 232 12.99 -15.74 3.30
CA THR A 232 12.54 -16.33 2.03
C THR A 232 11.02 -16.18 1.90
N SER A 233 10.52 -16.35 0.68
CA SER A 233 9.07 -16.38 0.45
C SER A 233 8.66 -17.37 -0.61
N SER A 234 7.37 -17.70 -0.63
CA SER A 234 6.74 -18.55 -1.63
C SER A 234 5.38 -17.96 -2.03
N TYR A 235 5.10 -17.89 -3.32
CA TYR A 235 3.81 -17.42 -3.82
C TYR A 235 2.82 -18.59 -3.82
N LEU A 236 1.76 -18.49 -3.02
CA LEU A 236 0.73 -19.50 -2.89
C LEU A 236 -0.48 -19.08 -3.73
N GLY A 237 -0.45 -19.45 -5.01
CA GLY A 237 -1.52 -19.16 -5.96
C GLY A 237 -2.76 -20.04 -5.76
N SER A 238 -3.92 -19.52 -6.15
CA SER A 238 -5.14 -20.32 -6.38
C SER A 238 -5.02 -21.30 -7.55
N VAL A 239 -3.98 -21.12 -8.37
CA VAL A 239 -3.53 -22.01 -9.43
C VAL A 239 -2.04 -22.24 -9.25
N GLU A 240 -1.61 -23.49 -9.44
CA GLU A 240 -0.20 -23.86 -9.40
C GLU A 240 0.50 -23.36 -10.67
N LEU A 241 1.63 -22.68 -10.49
CA LEU A 241 2.46 -22.20 -11.58
C LEU A 241 3.61 -23.20 -11.75
N PRO A 242 3.65 -23.97 -12.86
CA PRO A 242 4.65 -25.00 -13.06
C PRO A 242 6.05 -24.41 -13.30
N ASP A 243 6.10 -23.16 -13.75
CA ASP A 243 7.32 -22.41 -14.04
C ASP A 243 7.17 -21.00 -13.45
N PRO A 244 8.09 -20.53 -12.57
CA PRO A 244 8.07 -19.17 -12.06
C PRO A 244 8.30 -18.10 -13.14
N ASP A 245 8.86 -18.45 -14.30
CA ASP A 245 9.14 -17.55 -15.41
C ASP A 245 8.03 -17.54 -16.48
N LEU A 246 6.91 -18.21 -16.22
CA LEU A 246 5.75 -18.22 -17.10
C LEU A 246 5.29 -16.78 -17.40
N ASP A 247 5.04 -16.51 -18.68
CA ASP A 247 4.59 -15.20 -19.13
C ASP A 247 3.11 -14.97 -18.81
N ARG A 248 2.61 -13.77 -19.13
CA ARG A 248 1.23 -13.37 -18.82
C ARG A 248 0.21 -14.23 -19.56
N ASP A 249 0.50 -14.65 -20.79
CA ASP A 249 -0.43 -15.42 -21.61
C ASP A 249 -0.54 -16.85 -21.06
N GLY A 250 0.59 -17.47 -20.71
CA GLY A 250 0.60 -18.77 -20.04
C GLY A 250 -0.11 -18.76 -18.69
N ILE A 251 0.09 -17.72 -17.87
CA ILE A 251 -0.66 -17.58 -16.60
C ILE A 251 -2.17 -17.42 -16.86
N ALA A 252 -2.56 -16.65 -17.89
CA ALA A 252 -3.97 -16.47 -18.23
C ALA A 252 -4.62 -17.78 -18.69
N GLU A 253 -3.93 -18.60 -19.49
CA GLU A 253 -4.40 -19.93 -19.89
C GLU A 253 -4.62 -20.86 -18.69
N LEU A 254 -3.69 -20.87 -17.73
CA LEU A 254 -3.83 -21.64 -16.50
C LEU A 254 -5.02 -21.18 -15.65
N LEU A 255 -5.24 -19.86 -15.54
CA LEU A 255 -6.40 -19.29 -14.84
C LEU A 255 -7.72 -19.70 -15.52
N LEU A 256 -7.77 -19.65 -16.86
CA LEU A 256 -8.94 -20.08 -17.65
C LEU A 256 -9.24 -21.56 -17.45
N ALA A 257 -8.22 -22.41 -17.55
CA ALA A 257 -8.37 -23.85 -17.32
C ALA A 257 -8.89 -24.14 -15.90
N ALA A 258 -8.34 -23.47 -14.89
CA ALA A 258 -8.78 -23.63 -13.50
C ALA A 258 -10.23 -23.12 -13.29
N MET A 259 -10.62 -22.00 -13.89
CA MET A 259 -12.00 -21.51 -13.85
C MET A 259 -12.97 -22.49 -14.52
N ALA A 260 -12.59 -23.10 -15.64
CA ALA A 260 -13.40 -24.09 -16.33
C ALA A 260 -13.59 -25.35 -15.46
N GLN A 261 -12.51 -25.86 -14.84
CA GLN A 261 -12.55 -27.01 -13.94
C GLN A 261 -13.41 -26.76 -12.69
N ARG A 262 -13.40 -25.54 -12.15
CA ARG A 262 -14.13 -25.17 -10.93
C ARG A 262 -15.48 -24.50 -11.20
N ARG A 263 -15.93 -24.43 -12.46
CA ARG A 263 -17.17 -23.74 -12.86
C ARG A 263 -18.36 -24.16 -12.00
N ASP A 264 -18.61 -25.45 -11.87
CA ASP A 264 -19.77 -25.97 -11.15
C ASP A 264 -19.71 -25.60 -9.66
N GLU A 265 -18.51 -25.65 -9.05
CA GLU A 265 -18.28 -25.23 -7.66
C GLU A 265 -18.52 -23.72 -7.48
N GLU A 266 -18.02 -22.89 -8.41
CA GLU A 266 -18.20 -21.44 -8.39
C GLU A 266 -19.65 -21.03 -8.58
N VAL A 267 -20.39 -21.68 -9.48
CA VAL A 267 -21.82 -21.46 -9.70
C VAL A 267 -22.61 -21.90 -8.47
N GLN A 268 -22.35 -23.09 -7.94
CA GLN A 268 -23.04 -23.61 -6.75
C GLN A 268 -22.88 -22.65 -5.57
N ARG A 269 -21.67 -22.13 -5.35
CA ARG A 269 -21.37 -21.21 -4.24
C ARG A 269 -21.71 -19.74 -4.55
N GLY A 270 -21.84 -19.36 -5.80
CA GLY A 270 -22.05 -17.97 -6.22
C GLY A 270 -20.85 -17.06 -5.92
N VAL A 271 -19.62 -17.57 -6.00
CA VAL A 271 -18.39 -16.80 -5.70
C VAL A 271 -17.24 -17.22 -6.61
N ASN A 272 -16.34 -16.27 -6.90
CA ASN A 272 -15.10 -16.55 -7.62
C ASN A 272 -14.10 -17.29 -6.69
N LEU A 273 -13.60 -18.44 -7.12
CA LEU A 273 -12.64 -19.29 -6.41
C LEU A 273 -11.23 -19.28 -7.02
N VAL A 274 -11.08 -18.79 -8.25
CA VAL A 274 -9.82 -18.75 -9.00
C VAL A 274 -9.42 -17.31 -9.29
N GLY A 275 -8.16 -16.96 -9.06
CA GLY A 275 -7.56 -15.65 -9.37
C GLY A 275 -6.82 -14.99 -8.20
N PRO A 276 -6.07 -13.90 -8.47
CA PRO A 276 -5.15 -13.29 -7.51
C PRO A 276 -5.77 -12.68 -6.24
N HIS A 277 -7.10 -12.56 -6.17
CA HIS A 277 -7.81 -12.21 -4.94
C HIS A 277 -7.83 -13.34 -3.91
N ARG A 278 -7.48 -14.57 -4.30
CA ARG A 278 -7.40 -15.75 -3.44
C ARG A 278 -5.99 -16.14 -3.04
N ASP A 279 -5.00 -15.63 -3.77
CA ASP A 279 -3.59 -15.99 -3.59
C ASP A 279 -3.01 -15.46 -2.27
N ASP A 280 -1.88 -16.00 -1.85
CA ASP A 280 -1.14 -15.57 -0.66
C ASP A 280 0.36 -15.52 -0.93
N VAL A 281 1.09 -14.86 -0.04
CA VAL A 281 2.56 -14.89 0.03
C VAL A 281 2.94 -15.54 1.35
N GLU A 282 3.58 -16.69 1.32
CA GLU A 282 4.15 -17.25 2.54
C GLU A 282 5.52 -16.62 2.77
N LEU A 283 5.72 -16.02 3.94
CA LEU A 283 7.00 -15.49 4.39
C LEU A 283 7.64 -16.48 5.37
N LYS A 284 8.94 -16.73 5.24
CA LYS A 284 9.70 -17.64 6.10
C LYS A 284 10.93 -16.94 6.67
N LEU A 285 11.32 -17.36 7.87
CA LEU A 285 12.59 -17.01 8.50
C LEU A 285 13.37 -18.30 8.75
N GLY A 286 14.48 -18.46 8.03
CA GLY A 286 15.13 -19.76 7.88
C GLY A 286 14.16 -20.76 7.23
N GLU A 287 13.99 -21.93 7.86
CA GLU A 287 13.15 -23.01 7.35
C GLU A 287 11.66 -22.89 7.73
N LEU A 288 11.33 -22.04 8.72
CA LEU A 288 10.00 -22.00 9.32
C LEU A 288 9.13 -20.86 8.76
N PRO A 289 7.82 -21.07 8.56
CA PRO A 289 6.88 -19.99 8.28
C PRO A 289 6.92 -18.93 9.37
N ALA A 290 7.04 -17.66 8.99
CA ALA A 290 7.10 -16.57 9.97
C ALA A 290 5.77 -16.44 10.74
N ARG A 291 4.63 -16.61 10.05
CA ARG A 291 3.32 -16.62 10.70
C ARG A 291 3.20 -17.83 11.64
N GLY A 292 3.05 -17.55 12.94
CA GLY A 292 2.84 -18.57 13.97
C GLY A 292 4.11 -19.07 14.66
N TYR A 293 5.29 -18.93 14.03
CA TYR A 293 6.56 -19.40 14.61
C TYR A 293 7.52 -18.26 14.96
N ALA A 294 7.49 -17.13 14.22
CA ALA A 294 8.36 -16.00 14.53
C ALA A 294 7.97 -15.36 15.87
N SER A 295 8.98 -15.07 16.70
CA SER A 295 8.80 -14.29 17.92
C SER A 295 8.28 -12.88 17.60
N HIS A 296 7.85 -12.14 18.64
CA HIS A 296 7.37 -10.78 18.46
C HIS A 296 8.43 -9.86 17.85
N GLY A 297 9.68 -9.93 18.33
CA GLY A 297 10.80 -9.13 17.81
C GLY A 297 11.23 -9.53 16.39
N GLU A 298 11.19 -10.82 16.05
CA GLU A 298 11.47 -11.30 14.68
C GLU A 298 10.38 -10.85 13.71
N SER A 299 9.11 -10.89 14.12
CA SER A 299 8.00 -10.43 13.29
C SER A 299 8.10 -8.94 12.98
N TRP A 300 8.48 -8.13 13.97
CA TRP A 300 8.76 -6.71 13.78
C TRP A 300 9.95 -6.47 12.85
N SER A 301 11.05 -7.18 13.10
CA SER A 301 12.25 -7.07 12.26
C SER A 301 11.92 -7.43 10.81
N LEU A 302 11.15 -8.51 10.58
CA LEU A 302 10.71 -8.91 9.24
C LEU A 302 9.80 -7.87 8.58
N ALA A 303 8.81 -7.34 9.31
CA ALA A 303 7.93 -6.29 8.79
C ALA A 303 8.73 -5.04 8.37
N LEU A 304 9.60 -4.53 9.24
CA LEU A 304 10.47 -3.39 8.94
C LEU A 304 11.39 -3.69 7.74
N SER A 305 11.93 -4.90 7.66
CA SER A 305 12.85 -5.29 6.60
C SER A 305 12.17 -5.37 5.23
N LEU A 306 10.92 -5.80 5.17
CA LEU A 306 10.13 -5.76 3.93
C LEU A 306 9.88 -4.33 3.47
N LYS A 307 9.64 -3.40 4.39
CA LYS A 307 9.41 -1.98 4.09
C LYS A 307 10.70 -1.27 3.69
N LEU A 308 11.79 -1.51 4.41
CA LEU A 308 13.12 -0.99 4.07
C LEU A 308 13.64 -1.59 2.77
N GLY A 309 13.40 -2.88 2.53
CA GLY A 309 13.67 -3.52 1.26
C GLY A 309 12.91 -2.88 0.10
N SER A 310 11.63 -2.52 0.32
CA SER A 310 10.82 -1.81 -0.68
C SER A 310 11.37 -0.42 -0.97
N PHE A 311 11.85 0.29 0.04
CA PHE A 311 12.55 1.57 -0.10
C PHE A 311 13.81 1.43 -0.96
N HIS A 312 14.68 0.47 -0.66
CA HIS A 312 15.90 0.25 -1.42
C HIS A 312 15.64 -0.20 -2.86
N LEU A 313 14.64 -1.06 -3.08
CA LEU A 313 14.20 -1.46 -4.41
C LEU A 313 13.79 -0.25 -5.26
N LEU A 314 12.96 0.64 -4.72
CA LEU A 314 12.53 1.84 -5.43
C LEU A 314 13.72 2.74 -5.78
N ARG A 315 14.64 2.95 -4.83
CA ARG A 315 15.86 3.76 -5.07
C ARG A 315 16.76 3.15 -6.12
N HIS A 316 16.91 1.83 -6.13
CA HIS A 316 17.66 1.12 -7.16
C HIS A 316 17.07 1.37 -8.56
N ASP A 317 15.74 1.45 -8.67
CA ASP A 317 15.05 1.82 -9.91
C ASP A 317 15.13 3.33 -10.25
N GLY A 318 15.87 4.12 -9.49
CA GLY A 318 15.97 5.58 -9.65
C GLY A 318 14.75 6.35 -9.14
N ILE A 319 13.88 5.71 -8.36
CA ILE A 319 12.73 6.33 -7.72
C ILE A 319 13.12 6.71 -6.30
N GLU A 320 13.11 8.00 -5.97
CA GLU A 320 13.37 8.47 -4.61
C GLU A 320 12.03 8.71 -3.87
N PRO A 321 11.60 7.80 -2.97
CA PRO A 321 10.38 7.98 -2.20
C PRO A 321 10.60 8.81 -0.92
N VAL A 322 9.56 9.51 -0.50
CA VAL A 322 9.46 10.10 0.84
C VAL A 322 9.24 8.98 1.85
N LEU A 323 10.08 8.93 2.88
CA LEU A 323 9.91 7.99 3.97
C LEU A 323 9.00 8.57 5.04
N ILE A 324 8.05 7.79 5.53
CA ILE A 324 7.18 8.14 6.65
C ILE A 324 7.43 7.12 7.75
N LEU A 325 7.71 7.57 8.97
CA LEU A 325 7.85 6.77 10.18
C LEU A 325 6.78 7.23 11.17
N ASP A 326 5.64 6.56 11.18
CA ASP A 326 4.50 6.95 12.01
C ASP A 326 4.49 6.19 13.33
N ASP A 327 4.89 6.84 14.43
CA ASP A 327 4.96 6.32 15.81
C ASP A 327 5.67 4.94 15.93
N VAL A 328 6.50 4.58 14.95
CA VAL A 328 7.14 3.26 14.86
C VAL A 328 8.21 3.06 15.93
N PHE A 329 8.89 4.12 16.37
CA PHE A 329 9.97 4.01 17.35
C PHE A 329 9.48 3.61 18.75
N ALA A 330 8.23 3.92 19.10
CA ALA A 330 7.65 3.55 20.38
C ALA A 330 7.59 2.02 20.58
N GLU A 331 7.52 1.26 19.48
CA GLU A 331 7.36 -0.20 19.48
C GLU A 331 8.70 -0.97 19.41
N LEU A 332 9.82 -0.25 19.24
CA LEU A 332 11.14 -0.85 19.02
C LEU A 332 12.05 -0.68 20.22
N ASP A 333 12.91 -1.67 20.49
CA ASP A 333 14.02 -1.53 21.42
C ASP A 333 15.12 -0.64 20.85
N THR A 334 15.99 -0.12 21.72
CA THR A 334 17.06 0.83 21.39
C THR A 334 17.90 0.40 20.18
N THR A 335 18.29 -0.87 20.12
CA THR A 335 19.17 -1.39 19.05
C THR A 335 18.46 -1.32 17.70
N ARG A 336 17.17 -1.69 17.65
CA ARG A 336 16.35 -1.63 16.43
C ARG A 336 16.05 -0.19 16.02
N ARG A 337 15.83 0.74 16.97
CA ARG A 337 15.62 2.16 16.66
C ARG A 337 16.83 2.74 15.94
N GLU A 338 18.03 2.52 16.47
CA GLU A 338 19.30 2.99 15.88
C GLU A 338 19.51 2.42 14.48
N ARG A 339 19.35 1.09 14.32
CA ARG A 339 19.52 0.42 13.01
C ARG A 339 18.51 0.89 11.97
N LEU A 340 17.24 1.08 12.36
CA LEU A 340 16.23 1.63 11.47
C LEU A 340 16.60 3.06 11.05
N ALA A 341 17.00 3.91 12.00
CA ALA A 341 17.41 5.28 11.72
C ALA A 341 18.59 5.35 10.73
N ASP A 342 19.59 4.50 10.89
CA ASP A 342 20.72 4.41 9.96
C ASP A 342 20.28 3.96 8.55
N GLY A 343 19.35 3.02 8.46
CA GLY A 343 18.80 2.56 7.19
C GLY A 343 17.96 3.62 6.45
N VAL A 344 17.27 4.51 7.18
CA VAL A 344 16.33 5.47 6.58
C VAL A 344 16.91 6.88 6.38
N ARG A 345 17.96 7.28 7.09
CA ARG A 345 18.53 8.64 7.00
C ARG A 345 19.06 9.03 5.62
N VAL A 346 19.29 8.02 4.76
CA VAL A 346 19.79 8.21 3.39
C VAL A 346 18.71 8.72 2.42
N GLY A 347 17.43 8.74 2.83
CA GLY A 347 16.34 9.27 2.03
C GLY A 347 16.37 10.79 1.91
N GLU A 348 15.99 11.32 0.76
CA GLU A 348 15.94 12.78 0.54
C GLU A 348 14.93 13.51 1.43
N GLN A 349 13.89 12.80 1.88
CA GLN A 349 12.92 13.33 2.85
C GLN A 349 12.40 12.21 3.74
N VAL A 350 12.43 12.46 5.05
CA VAL A 350 11.98 11.54 6.08
C VAL A 350 11.03 12.29 7.01
N LEU A 351 9.82 11.78 7.17
CA LEU A 351 8.76 12.35 8.00
C LEU A 351 8.56 11.43 9.21
N VAL A 352 8.88 11.92 10.40
CA VAL A 352 8.81 11.13 11.64
C VAL A 352 7.71 11.69 12.52
N THR A 353 6.82 10.84 13.04
CA THR A 353 5.93 11.23 14.13
C THR A 353 6.43 10.61 15.44
N ALA A 354 6.40 11.40 16.51
CA ALA A 354 6.81 10.93 17.83
C ALA A 354 5.98 11.58 18.94
N ALA A 355 5.50 10.75 19.86
CA ALA A 355 4.84 11.22 21.07
C ALA A 355 5.82 11.68 22.14
N VAL A 356 6.97 11.00 22.21
CA VAL A 356 8.06 11.27 23.15
C VAL A 356 9.30 11.57 22.32
N PRO A 357 9.87 12.79 22.39
CA PRO A 357 11.02 13.17 21.56
C PRO A 357 12.22 12.23 21.73
N HIS A 358 12.43 11.72 22.95
CA HIS A 358 13.51 10.77 23.26
C HIS A 358 13.38 9.40 22.58
N ASP A 359 12.23 9.05 22.01
CA ASP A 359 12.10 7.82 21.24
C ASP A 359 12.71 7.94 19.84
N VAL A 360 12.88 9.17 19.33
CA VAL A 360 13.51 9.42 18.03
C VAL A 360 15.04 9.35 18.18
N PRO A 361 15.73 8.48 17.42
CA PRO A 361 17.19 8.41 17.45
C PRO A 361 17.84 9.73 17.00
N GLU A 362 18.97 10.09 17.63
CA GLU A 362 19.73 11.31 17.28
C GLU A 362 20.16 11.36 15.80
N ALA A 363 20.36 10.20 15.18
CA ALA A 363 20.66 10.08 13.76
C ALA A 363 19.56 10.67 12.84
N LEU A 364 18.35 10.83 13.36
CA LEU A 364 17.20 11.46 12.71
C LEU A 364 16.89 12.85 13.27
N ALA A 365 17.87 13.53 13.86
CA ALA A 365 17.73 14.95 14.16
C ALA A 365 17.53 15.74 12.86
N GLY A 366 16.55 16.66 12.86
CA GLY A 366 16.16 17.42 11.69
C GLY A 366 15.33 18.63 12.05
N THR A 367 14.45 19.05 11.14
CA THR A 367 13.52 20.14 11.41
C THR A 367 12.39 19.63 12.31
N SER A 368 12.24 20.22 13.49
CA SER A 368 11.18 19.85 14.44
C SER A 368 9.93 20.72 14.28
N TYR A 369 8.78 20.09 14.46
CA TYR A 369 7.46 20.69 14.43
C TYR A 369 6.67 20.26 15.66
N ALA A 370 6.27 21.21 16.49
CA ALA A 370 5.33 20.97 17.56
C ALA A 370 3.91 20.83 17.01
N VAL A 371 3.25 19.71 17.34
CA VAL A 371 1.88 19.41 16.94
C VAL A 371 0.97 19.52 18.16
N ARG A 372 0.01 20.44 18.06
CA ARG A 372 -1.06 20.67 19.04
C ARG A 372 -2.39 20.59 18.33
N THR A 373 -3.49 20.51 19.06
CA THR A 373 -4.80 20.16 18.49
C THR A 373 -5.21 21.13 17.38
N GLY A 374 -5.03 20.72 16.13
CA GLY A 374 -5.33 21.52 14.94
C GLY A 374 -4.25 22.51 14.50
N GLU A 375 -3.10 22.58 15.17
CA GLU A 375 -2.01 23.51 14.88
C GLU A 375 -0.66 22.79 14.77
N VAL A 376 0.18 23.27 13.84
CA VAL A 376 1.56 22.79 13.67
C VAL A 376 2.46 24.01 13.60
N SER A 377 3.46 24.09 14.48
CA SER A 377 4.44 25.17 14.51
C SER A 377 5.85 24.61 14.41
N ARG A 378 6.66 25.16 13.50
CA ARG A 378 8.10 24.87 13.43
C ARG A 378 8.80 25.40 14.69
N GLU A 379 9.68 24.61 15.27
CA GLU A 379 10.52 24.99 16.42
C GLU A 379 11.89 25.56 16.01
#